data_AF-Q6KZW8-F1
#
_entry.id   AF-Q6KZW8-F1
#
_cell.length_a   1.000
_cell.length_b   1.000
_cell.length_c   1.000
_cell.angle_alpha   90.00
_cell.angle_beta   90.00
_cell.angle_gamma   90.00
#
_symmetry.space_group_name_H-M   'P 1'
#
loop_
_entity.id
_entity.type
_entity.pdbx_description
1 polymer ?
#
loop_
_entity_poly.entity_id
_entity_poly.type
_entity_poly.pdbx_seq_one_letter_code
_entity_poly.pdbx_strand_id
1 'polypeptide(L)'
;MEKFIERVINGRYTYDGAGVKLMRVFSNITDLTDPFLLLDNFGSNRIEDYINGFPWHPHRGIETVTYVLNGKVEHHDSEGNRGTIYPGDTQWMTAGSGIFHEEMPRYIEENKKVYTEMSGFQLWVNLPGNKKMTTPVYRSLKANDIPLIEIENSKIKLIAGRFGKDYGYYDGGTQDVTYMHVMLNDDEIVFKTVESYRTIIYIFDGYIMIKNNRYEKGDAIILSESGDSITIYGHGQFMFMSGKPLKEPVAWYGPIVMNTMDEINQAIIDLRRNTFVKEKNPIFES
;
A
#
# COMPACT_ATOMS: atom_id res chain seq x y z
N MET A 1 -15.97 -12.00 17.76
CA MET A 1 -15.45 -13.39 17.63
C MET A 1 -14.02 -13.29 17.10
N GLU A 2 -13.08 -14.13 17.53
CA GLU A 2 -11.70 -14.03 16.98
C GLU A 2 -11.64 -14.48 15.52
N LYS A 3 -10.89 -13.72 14.71
CA LYS A 3 -10.48 -14.13 13.37
C LYS A 3 -9.56 -15.35 13.46
N PHE A 4 -9.60 -16.21 12.45
CA PHE A 4 -8.67 -17.32 12.29
C PHE A 4 -7.81 -17.12 11.04
N ILE A 5 -6.70 -17.85 10.98
CA ILE A 5 -5.77 -17.78 9.85
C ILE A 5 -6.34 -18.64 8.71
N GLU A 6 -6.66 -17.98 7.60
CA GLU A 6 -7.17 -18.65 6.40
C GLU A 6 -6.02 -19.12 5.51
N ARG A 7 -4.98 -18.29 5.39
CA ARG A 7 -3.79 -18.63 4.60
C ARG A 7 -2.56 -17.88 5.09
N VAL A 8 -1.39 -18.51 4.93
CA VAL A 8 -0.10 -17.83 5.02
C VAL A 8 0.57 -17.94 3.67
N ILE A 9 1.11 -16.83 3.18
CA ILE A 9 1.85 -16.77 1.93
C ILE A 9 3.19 -16.09 2.18
N ASN A 10 4.16 -16.39 1.32
CA ASN A 10 5.46 -15.72 1.34
C ASN A 10 5.63 -14.87 0.09
N GLY A 11 6.20 -13.68 0.31
CA GLY A 11 6.57 -12.81 -0.79
C GLY A 11 7.62 -13.44 -1.70
N ARG A 12 7.69 -12.96 -2.94
CA ARG A 12 8.69 -13.37 -3.92
C ARG A 12 9.43 -12.16 -4.45
N TYR A 13 10.76 -12.27 -4.54
CA TYR A 13 11.55 -11.25 -5.22
C TYR A 13 11.16 -11.19 -6.70
N THR A 14 11.02 -9.97 -7.20
CA THR A 14 10.74 -9.70 -8.61
C THR A 14 11.34 -8.35 -9.01
N TYR A 15 11.13 -7.98 -10.26
CA TYR A 15 11.57 -6.71 -10.84
C TYR A 15 10.38 -6.01 -11.46
N ASP A 16 10.31 -4.70 -11.29
CA ASP A 16 9.27 -3.85 -11.86
C ASP A 16 9.85 -2.47 -12.24
N GLY A 17 9.06 -1.60 -12.86
CA GLY A 17 9.51 -0.31 -13.36
C GLY A 17 10.72 -0.44 -14.30
N ALA A 18 11.73 0.40 -14.13
CA ALA A 18 12.97 0.36 -14.91
C ALA A 18 14.03 -0.59 -14.31
N GLY A 19 13.59 -1.78 -13.86
CA GLY A 19 14.44 -2.82 -13.29
C GLY A 19 14.63 -2.71 -11.77
N VAL A 20 13.68 -2.09 -11.07
CA VAL A 20 13.68 -1.99 -9.61
C VAL A 20 13.42 -3.36 -9.00
N LYS A 21 14.35 -3.82 -8.16
CA LYS A 21 14.19 -5.06 -7.40
C LYS A 21 13.31 -4.80 -6.18
N LEU A 22 12.31 -5.66 -5.98
CA LEU A 22 11.40 -5.56 -4.85
C LEU A 22 10.91 -6.93 -4.39
N MET A 23 10.31 -6.99 -3.20
CA MET A 23 9.62 -8.16 -2.68
C MET A 23 8.12 -8.01 -2.92
N ARG A 24 7.55 -8.78 -3.85
CA ARG A 24 6.11 -8.84 -4.08
C ARG A 24 5.47 -9.75 -3.06
N VAL A 25 4.76 -9.18 -2.09
CA VAL A 25 4.13 -9.92 -0.99
C VAL A 25 2.90 -10.66 -1.51
N PHE A 26 2.02 -9.95 -2.21
CA PHE A 26 0.91 -10.52 -2.95
C PHE A 26 0.55 -9.64 -4.14
N SER A 27 -0.04 -10.26 -5.16
CA SER A 27 -0.63 -9.59 -6.31
C SER A 27 -1.55 -10.57 -7.03
N ASN A 28 -2.64 -10.07 -7.60
CA ASN A 28 -3.54 -10.84 -8.47
C ASN A 28 -4.09 -12.15 -7.85
N ILE A 29 -4.37 -12.11 -6.54
CA ILE A 29 -5.04 -13.16 -5.77
C ILE A 29 -6.29 -12.59 -5.08
N THR A 30 -7.07 -11.82 -5.83
CA THR A 30 -8.13 -10.95 -5.30
C THR A 30 -9.21 -11.69 -4.51
N ASP A 31 -9.47 -12.95 -4.81
CA ASP A 31 -10.40 -13.79 -4.04
C ASP A 31 -9.97 -13.96 -2.57
N LEU A 32 -8.67 -13.80 -2.29
CA LEU A 32 -8.09 -13.91 -0.95
C LEU A 32 -7.78 -12.57 -0.31
N THR A 33 -7.63 -11.50 -1.10
CA THR A 33 -7.07 -10.23 -0.63
C THR A 33 -7.96 -9.01 -0.82
N ASP A 34 -9.12 -9.13 -1.48
CA ASP A 34 -10.10 -8.04 -1.67
C ASP A 34 -10.37 -7.26 -0.36
N PRO A 35 -10.16 -5.92 -0.31
CA PRO A 35 -9.97 -4.97 -1.42
C PRO A 35 -8.51 -4.68 -1.82
N PHE A 36 -7.54 -5.38 -1.24
CA PHE A 36 -6.12 -5.18 -1.51
C PHE A 36 -5.72 -5.97 -2.76
N LEU A 37 -5.21 -5.25 -3.76
CA LEU A 37 -4.87 -5.81 -5.07
C LEU A 37 -3.42 -6.29 -5.11
N LEU A 38 -2.52 -5.50 -4.55
CA LEU A 38 -1.08 -5.70 -4.59
C LEU A 38 -0.44 -5.10 -3.34
N LEU A 39 0.54 -5.79 -2.78
CA LEU A 39 1.47 -5.22 -1.81
C LEU A 39 2.89 -5.58 -2.22
N ASP A 40 3.68 -4.57 -2.52
CA ASP A 40 5.11 -4.69 -2.73
C ASP A 40 5.82 -4.09 -1.51
N ASN A 41 6.74 -4.84 -0.91
CA ASN A 41 7.74 -4.34 0.03
C ASN A 41 8.99 -4.02 -0.80
N PHE A 42 9.11 -2.77 -1.22
CA PHE A 42 10.24 -2.32 -2.02
C PHE A 42 11.40 -1.95 -1.10
N GLY A 43 12.63 -2.18 -1.55
CA GLY A 43 13.80 -1.76 -0.83
C GLY A 43 15.05 -2.58 -1.09
N SER A 44 16.20 -1.93 -0.93
CA SER A 44 17.53 -2.53 -0.99
C SER A 44 18.54 -1.59 -0.32
N ASN A 45 19.66 -2.15 0.11
CA ASN A 45 20.83 -1.38 0.53
C ASN A 45 21.80 -1.08 -0.64
N ARG A 46 21.53 -1.62 -1.83
CA ARG A 46 22.29 -1.41 -3.06
C ARG A 46 21.57 -0.40 -3.95
N ILE A 47 22.23 0.71 -4.27
CA ILE A 47 21.63 1.81 -5.04
C ILE A 47 21.14 1.33 -6.41
N GLU A 48 21.91 0.48 -7.08
CA GLU A 48 21.58 -0.05 -8.41
C GLU A 48 20.28 -0.86 -8.44
N ASP A 49 19.83 -1.40 -7.30
CA ASP A 49 18.59 -2.18 -7.23
C ASP A 49 17.34 -1.28 -7.31
N TYR A 50 17.43 0.04 -7.08
CA TYR A 50 16.24 0.91 -7.02
C TYR A 50 16.36 2.24 -7.76
N ILE A 51 17.56 2.73 -8.07
CA ILE A 51 17.76 4.12 -8.53
C ILE A 51 17.08 4.43 -9.87
N ASN A 52 16.87 3.42 -10.71
CA ASN A 52 16.16 3.59 -11.99
C ASN A 52 14.67 3.85 -11.81
N GLY A 53 14.11 3.52 -10.64
CA GLY A 53 12.74 3.84 -10.25
C GLY A 53 11.65 3.31 -11.18
N PHE A 54 10.52 3.99 -11.13
CA PHE A 54 9.32 3.72 -11.89
C PHE A 54 9.02 4.96 -12.75
N PRO A 55 9.58 5.03 -13.97
CA PRO A 55 9.31 6.14 -14.89
C PRO A 55 7.81 6.26 -15.22
N TRP A 56 7.43 7.33 -15.92
CA TRP A 56 6.05 7.61 -16.32
C TRP A 56 5.24 6.37 -16.73
N HIS A 57 4.23 6.05 -15.91
CA HIS A 57 3.32 4.94 -16.13
C HIS A 57 1.88 5.32 -15.73
N PRO A 58 0.85 4.74 -16.38
CA PRO A 58 -0.54 5.06 -16.09
C PRO A 58 -1.11 4.22 -14.95
N HIS A 59 -2.10 4.74 -14.21
CA HIS A 59 -3.01 3.96 -13.37
C HIS A 59 -4.47 4.36 -13.62
N ARG A 60 -5.40 3.40 -13.47
CA ARG A 60 -6.85 3.65 -13.48
C ARG A 60 -7.61 2.61 -12.66
N GLY A 61 -8.65 3.06 -11.96
CA GLY A 61 -9.58 2.22 -11.22
C GLY A 61 -9.08 1.73 -9.85
N ILE A 62 -7.98 2.28 -9.35
CA ILE A 62 -7.35 1.93 -8.07
C ILE A 62 -6.96 3.16 -7.27
N GLU A 63 -6.56 2.93 -6.01
CA GLU A 63 -5.70 3.82 -5.25
C GLU A 63 -4.32 3.17 -5.08
N THR A 64 -3.27 3.98 -5.09
CA THR A 64 -1.91 3.57 -4.73
C THR A 64 -1.48 4.28 -3.44
N VAL A 65 -0.84 3.52 -2.55
CA VAL A 65 -0.36 4.02 -1.26
C VAL A 65 1.13 3.71 -1.14
N THR A 66 1.95 4.76 -1.13
CA THR A 66 3.41 4.68 -1.02
C THR A 66 3.81 5.10 0.39
N TYR A 67 4.28 4.17 1.21
CA TYR A 67 4.74 4.43 2.58
C TYR A 67 6.25 4.19 2.70
N VAL A 68 7.03 5.22 3.02
CA VAL A 68 8.51 5.14 3.03
C VAL A 68 9.02 4.90 4.44
N LEU A 69 9.92 3.95 4.61
CA LEU A 69 10.61 3.65 5.87
C LEU A 69 12.03 4.25 5.91
N ASN A 70 12.81 4.04 4.85
CA ASN A 70 14.17 4.55 4.70
C ASN A 70 14.39 5.09 3.28
N GLY A 71 15.33 6.04 3.12
CA GLY A 71 15.54 6.75 1.86
C GLY A 71 14.45 7.78 1.58
N LYS A 72 14.24 8.12 0.31
CA LYS A 72 13.16 9.02 -0.12
C LYS A 72 12.62 8.63 -1.48
N VAL A 73 11.38 8.98 -1.81
CA VAL A 73 10.81 8.81 -3.14
C VAL A 73 10.44 10.17 -3.71
N GLU A 74 11.03 10.53 -4.84
CA GLU A 74 10.64 11.70 -5.63
C GLU A 74 9.51 11.27 -6.58
N HIS A 75 8.44 12.06 -6.68
CA HIS A 75 7.32 11.73 -7.56
C HIS A 75 6.84 12.95 -8.35
N HIS A 76 6.24 12.67 -9.50
CA HIS A 76 5.59 13.65 -10.37
C HIS A 76 4.40 12.99 -11.06
N ASP A 77 3.27 13.68 -11.17
CA ASP A 77 2.10 13.20 -11.88
C ASP A 77 1.61 14.15 -12.98
N SER A 78 0.75 13.62 -13.85
CA SER A 78 0.22 14.34 -15.01
C SER A 78 -0.74 15.47 -14.64
N GLU A 79 -1.16 15.55 -13.38
CA GLU A 79 -2.01 16.62 -12.85
C GLU A 79 -1.17 17.82 -12.34
N GLY A 80 0.16 17.69 -12.40
CA GLY A 80 1.14 18.71 -11.99
C GLY A 80 1.57 18.60 -10.53
N ASN A 81 1.14 17.56 -9.79
CA ASN A 81 1.63 17.35 -8.43
C ASN A 81 3.03 16.77 -8.50
N ARG A 82 3.95 17.33 -7.70
CA ARG A 82 5.30 16.82 -7.52
C ARG A 82 5.74 17.00 -6.08
N GLY A 83 6.60 16.10 -5.63
CA GLY A 83 7.05 16.13 -4.24
C GLY A 83 8.08 15.08 -3.91
N THR A 84 8.41 15.04 -2.63
CA THR A 84 9.30 14.03 -2.06
C THR A 84 8.64 13.43 -0.83
N ILE A 85 8.56 12.10 -0.82
CA ILE A 85 8.07 11.29 0.29
C ILE A 85 9.30 10.87 1.12
N TYR A 86 9.40 11.40 2.33
CA TYR A 86 10.51 11.14 3.25
C TYR A 86 10.21 9.97 4.20
N PRO A 87 11.19 9.50 5.00
CA PRO A 87 10.96 8.47 5.99
C PRO A 87 9.78 8.77 6.91
N GLY A 88 8.82 7.86 6.96
CA GLY A 88 7.57 7.96 7.71
C GLY A 88 6.45 8.71 6.99
N ASP A 89 6.71 9.40 5.87
CA ASP A 89 5.66 10.02 5.05
C ASP A 89 4.88 8.95 4.28
N THR A 90 3.63 9.27 3.93
CA THR A 90 2.79 8.46 3.05
C THR A 90 2.24 9.31 1.90
N GLN A 91 2.30 8.78 0.68
CA GLN A 91 1.47 9.26 -0.43
C GLN A 91 0.26 8.37 -0.56
N TRP A 92 -0.95 8.94 -0.62
CA TRP A 92 -2.19 8.23 -0.92
C TRP A 92 -2.83 8.83 -2.16
N MET A 93 -2.67 8.16 -3.30
CA MET A 93 -3.14 8.63 -4.60
C MET A 93 -4.36 7.82 -5.06
N THR A 94 -5.50 8.49 -5.22
CA THR A 94 -6.65 7.95 -5.94
C THR A 94 -6.41 8.13 -7.44
N ALA A 95 -6.16 7.05 -8.19
CA ALA A 95 -5.96 7.15 -9.64
C ALA A 95 -7.28 7.36 -10.39
N GLY A 96 -8.37 6.77 -9.89
CA GLY A 96 -9.72 6.96 -10.44
C GLY A 96 -9.76 6.79 -11.96
N SER A 97 -10.30 7.80 -12.65
CA SER A 97 -10.50 7.83 -14.10
C SER A 97 -9.23 7.75 -14.95
N GLY A 98 -8.05 7.92 -14.37
CA GLY A 98 -6.78 7.84 -15.09
C GLY A 98 -5.80 8.92 -14.66
N ILE A 99 -4.61 8.51 -14.27
CA ILE A 99 -3.46 9.38 -14.00
C ILE A 99 -2.21 8.74 -14.58
N PHE A 100 -1.25 9.54 -15.02
CA PHE A 100 0.12 9.08 -15.20
C PHE A 100 0.99 9.65 -14.09
N HIS A 101 1.97 8.88 -13.64
CA HIS A 101 2.94 9.36 -12.68
C HIS A 101 4.27 8.64 -12.81
N GLU A 102 5.30 9.18 -12.17
CA GLU A 102 6.57 8.53 -11.93
C GLU A 102 6.90 8.54 -10.44
N GLU A 103 7.59 7.50 -9.99
CA GLU A 103 8.03 7.33 -8.60
C GLU A 103 9.49 6.90 -8.63
N MET A 104 10.37 7.74 -8.10
CA MET A 104 11.82 7.62 -8.23
C MET A 104 12.44 7.49 -6.84
N PRO A 105 12.73 6.26 -6.38
CA PRO A 105 13.43 6.05 -5.11
C PRO A 105 14.85 6.60 -5.18
N ARG A 106 15.29 7.21 -4.07
CA ARG A 106 16.59 7.86 -3.91
C ARG A 106 17.16 7.56 -2.52
N TYR A 107 18.48 7.49 -2.44
CA TYR A 107 19.17 7.54 -1.15
C TYR A 107 19.06 8.94 -0.54
N ILE A 108 19.38 9.03 0.75
CA ILE A 108 19.56 10.30 1.45
C ILE A 108 21.05 10.60 1.54
N GLU A 109 21.44 11.85 1.27
CA GLU A 109 22.77 12.38 1.56
C GLU A 109 22.65 13.50 2.59
N GLU A 110 23.32 13.35 3.72
CA GLU A 110 23.30 14.32 4.82
C GLU A 110 24.71 14.43 5.43
N ASN A 111 25.19 15.65 5.68
CA ASN A 111 26.49 15.89 6.30
C ASN A 111 27.66 15.14 5.60
N LYS A 112 27.62 15.06 4.26
CA LYS A 112 28.59 14.31 3.41
C LYS A 112 28.60 12.78 3.64
N LYS A 113 27.56 12.24 4.29
CA LYS A 113 27.33 10.80 4.45
C LYS A 113 26.18 10.38 3.54
N VAL A 114 26.35 9.23 2.89
CA VAL A 114 25.34 8.61 2.03
C VAL A 114 24.69 7.47 2.78
N TYR A 115 23.37 7.52 2.88
CA TYR A 115 22.52 6.49 3.47
C TYR A 115 21.83 5.75 2.33
N THR A 116 22.42 4.62 1.91
CA THR A 116 22.00 3.88 0.71
C THR A 116 20.76 3.00 0.92
N GLU A 117 20.29 2.88 2.16
CA GLU A 117 19.11 2.09 2.46
C GLU A 117 17.87 2.78 1.92
N MET A 118 17.15 2.07 1.05
CA MET A 118 15.80 2.40 0.61
C MET A 118 14.88 1.30 1.10
N SER A 119 13.75 1.65 1.71
CA SER A 119 12.71 0.67 2.04
C SER A 119 11.36 1.34 2.20
N GLY A 120 10.30 0.58 1.92
CA GLY A 120 8.92 1.04 2.04
C GLY A 120 7.93 0.08 1.41
N PHE A 121 6.68 0.52 1.30
CA PHE A 121 5.58 -0.30 0.78
C PHE A 121 4.81 0.43 -0.30
N GLN A 122 4.48 -0.30 -1.36
CA GLN A 122 3.49 0.08 -2.35
C GLN A 122 2.27 -0.81 -2.16
N LEU A 123 1.15 -0.24 -1.71
CA LEU A 123 -0.13 -0.93 -1.61
C LEU A 123 -1.07 -0.43 -2.69
N TRP A 124 -1.72 -1.34 -3.41
CA TRP A 124 -2.84 -1.01 -4.29
C TRP A 124 -4.15 -1.41 -3.62
N VAL A 125 -5.06 -0.46 -3.50
CA VAL A 125 -6.42 -0.66 -2.98
C VAL A 125 -7.40 -0.54 -4.14
N ASN A 126 -8.27 -1.53 -4.29
CA ASN A 126 -9.29 -1.52 -5.34
C ASN A 126 -10.35 -0.44 -5.05
N LEU A 127 -10.82 0.24 -6.08
CA LEU A 127 -11.97 1.12 -5.98
C LEU A 127 -13.26 0.33 -6.26
N PRO A 128 -14.36 0.60 -5.54
CA PRO A 128 -15.69 0.16 -5.94
C PRO A 128 -15.99 0.59 -7.38
N GLY A 129 -16.73 -0.22 -8.13
CA GLY A 129 -16.95 0.00 -9.56
C GLY A 129 -17.54 1.37 -9.88
N ASN A 130 -18.47 1.84 -9.04
CA ASN A 130 -19.06 3.18 -9.17
C ASN A 130 -18.10 4.35 -8.84
N LYS A 131 -16.91 4.07 -8.28
CA LYS A 131 -15.86 5.07 -7.98
C LYS A 131 -14.64 4.94 -8.90
N LYS A 132 -14.52 3.89 -9.72
CA LYS A 132 -13.36 3.66 -10.59
C LYS A 132 -13.09 4.78 -11.60
N MET A 133 -14.09 5.59 -11.92
CA MET A 133 -13.97 6.72 -12.85
C MET A 133 -14.05 8.09 -12.14
N THR A 134 -13.82 8.15 -10.83
CA THR A 134 -13.72 9.43 -10.10
C THR A 134 -12.52 10.27 -10.58
N THR A 135 -12.56 11.58 -10.36
CA THR A 135 -11.40 12.46 -10.57
C THR A 135 -10.19 11.96 -9.75
N PRO A 136 -8.98 11.92 -10.34
CA PRO A 136 -7.78 11.59 -9.59
C PRO A 136 -7.55 12.55 -8.42
N VAL A 137 -7.09 12.04 -7.28
CA VAL A 137 -6.81 12.85 -6.09
C VAL A 137 -5.48 12.45 -5.48
N TYR A 138 -4.61 13.44 -5.28
CA TYR A 138 -3.34 13.27 -4.58
C TYR A 138 -3.48 13.70 -3.11
N ARG A 139 -2.94 12.90 -2.18
CA ARG A 139 -2.83 13.26 -0.77
C ARG A 139 -1.42 12.94 -0.27
N SER A 140 -0.76 13.93 0.32
CA SER A 140 0.52 13.76 1.01
C SER A 140 0.28 13.82 2.52
N LEU A 141 0.75 12.80 3.23
CA LEU A 141 0.70 12.69 4.67
C LEU A 141 2.12 12.77 5.20
N LYS A 142 2.44 13.80 5.99
CA LYS A 142 3.75 13.87 6.62
C LYS A 142 3.82 12.96 7.84
N ALA A 143 5.01 12.44 8.12
CA ALA A 143 5.24 11.54 9.26
C ALA A 143 4.70 12.09 10.59
N ASN A 144 4.79 13.41 10.79
CA ASN A 144 4.32 14.10 11.99
C ASN A 144 2.79 14.29 12.04
N ASP A 145 2.10 14.16 10.91
CA ASP A 145 0.64 14.24 10.83
C ASP A 145 -0.03 12.87 10.96
N ILE A 146 0.75 11.78 10.88
CA ILE A 146 0.27 10.42 11.07
C ILE A 146 0.24 10.13 12.59
N PRO A 147 -0.94 9.82 13.16
CA PRO A 147 -1.06 9.51 14.58
C PRO A 147 -0.13 8.38 15.00
N LEU A 148 0.66 8.65 16.04
CA LEU A 148 1.49 7.66 16.73
C LEU A 148 0.82 7.27 18.04
N ILE A 149 0.34 6.04 18.11
CA ILE A 149 -0.30 5.47 19.29
C ILE A 149 0.75 4.65 20.04
N GLU A 150 1.03 5.04 21.28
CA GLU A 150 1.94 4.31 22.16
C GLU A 150 1.15 3.34 23.05
N ILE A 151 1.57 2.07 23.08
CA ILE A 151 0.96 1.01 23.88
C ILE A 151 2.09 0.35 24.65
N GLU A 152 2.25 0.69 25.93
CA GLU A 152 3.34 0.19 26.77
C GLU A 152 4.72 0.33 26.09
N ASN A 153 5.28 -0.76 25.57
CA ASN A 153 6.59 -0.79 24.91
C ASN A 153 6.50 -0.71 23.38
N SER A 154 5.29 -0.85 22.83
CA SER A 154 4.96 -0.91 21.42
C SER A 154 4.43 0.42 20.89
N LYS A 155 4.49 0.58 19.57
CA LYS A 155 4.01 1.78 18.86
C LYS A 155 3.23 1.42 17.61
N ILE A 156 2.22 2.20 17.29
CA ILE A 156 1.43 2.05 16.06
C ILE A 156 1.37 3.39 15.34
N LYS A 157 1.83 3.42 14.09
CA LYS A 157 1.55 4.52 13.16
C LYS A 157 0.24 4.23 12.42
N LEU A 158 -0.81 5.00 12.71
CA LEU A 158 -2.15 4.81 12.15
C LEU A 158 -2.31 5.65 10.86
N ILE A 159 -1.93 5.07 9.72
CA ILE A 159 -1.91 5.76 8.43
C ILE A 159 -3.35 6.02 7.94
N ALA A 160 -4.21 5.01 8.03
CA ALA A 160 -5.61 5.08 7.61
C ALA A 160 -6.53 4.25 8.52
N GLY A 161 -7.81 4.61 8.52
CA GLY A 161 -8.88 3.94 9.25
C GLY A 161 -8.84 4.24 10.74
N ARG A 162 -9.12 3.23 11.57
CA ARG A 162 -9.34 3.42 13.01
C ARG A 162 -8.62 2.37 13.85
N PHE A 163 -8.16 2.79 15.02
CA PHE A 163 -7.66 1.90 16.07
C PHE A 163 -8.15 2.39 17.44
N GLY A 164 -9.01 1.60 18.09
CA GLY A 164 -9.64 2.03 19.33
C GLY A 164 -10.48 3.30 19.15
N LYS A 165 -10.11 4.36 19.87
CA LYS A 165 -10.75 5.69 19.77
C LYS A 165 -10.07 6.61 18.76
N ASP A 166 -8.90 6.21 18.26
CA ASP A 166 -8.05 7.03 17.43
C ASP A 166 -8.37 6.81 15.95
N TYR A 167 -8.21 7.88 15.18
CA TYR A 167 -8.53 7.96 13.77
C TYR A 167 -7.25 8.24 13.00
N GLY A 168 -7.02 7.48 11.93
CA GLY A 168 -5.94 7.74 10.99
C GLY A 168 -6.23 8.97 10.15
N TYR A 169 -5.20 9.45 9.47
CA TYR A 169 -5.34 10.63 8.62
C TYR A 169 -6.33 10.40 7.46
N TYR A 170 -6.35 9.19 6.91
CA TYR A 170 -7.33 8.78 5.91
C TYR A 170 -8.45 7.94 6.56
N ASP A 171 -9.53 8.59 6.98
CA ASP A 171 -10.74 7.94 7.48
C ASP A 171 -11.89 8.14 6.48
N GLY A 172 -12.38 7.04 5.88
CA GLY A 172 -13.60 7.06 5.06
C GLY A 172 -13.50 7.71 3.68
N GLY A 173 -12.38 7.58 2.97
CA GLY A 173 -12.26 8.06 1.59
C GLY A 173 -13.05 7.24 0.56
N THR A 174 -12.40 6.77 -0.50
CA THR A 174 -13.10 5.99 -1.54
C THR A 174 -13.42 4.56 -1.07
N GLN A 175 -12.57 3.96 -0.24
CA GLN A 175 -12.75 2.66 0.39
C GLN A 175 -12.57 2.76 1.92
N ASP A 176 -13.35 1.98 2.67
CA ASP A 176 -13.18 1.85 4.12
C ASP A 176 -12.09 0.81 4.43
N VAL A 177 -10.91 1.32 4.79
CA VAL A 177 -9.72 0.53 5.09
C VAL A 177 -9.00 1.09 6.32
N THR A 178 -8.47 0.18 7.14
CA THR A 178 -7.44 0.44 8.14
C THR A 178 -6.09 0.02 7.59
N TYR A 179 -5.10 0.91 7.69
CA TYR A 179 -3.72 0.66 7.30
C TYR A 179 -2.78 1.18 8.39
N MET A 180 -1.99 0.28 8.97
CA MET A 180 -1.13 0.60 10.11
C MET A 180 0.25 -0.02 9.94
N HIS A 181 1.26 0.73 10.38
CA HIS A 181 2.58 0.19 10.68
C HIS A 181 2.65 -0.03 12.19
N VAL A 182 2.78 -1.29 12.61
CA VAL A 182 2.92 -1.69 14.01
C VAL A 182 4.37 -2.03 14.31
N MET A 183 4.92 -1.42 15.35
CA MET A 183 6.20 -1.72 15.98
C MET A 183 5.91 -2.40 17.31
N LEU A 184 5.90 -3.74 17.30
CA LEU A 184 5.55 -4.57 18.46
C LEU A 184 6.80 -4.94 19.26
N ASN A 185 6.76 -4.73 20.56
CA ASN A 185 7.90 -4.92 21.46
C ASN A 185 7.48 -5.66 22.74
N ASP A 186 7.22 -6.95 22.60
CA ASP A 186 6.87 -7.90 23.66
C ASP A 186 5.54 -7.65 24.40
N ASP A 187 4.73 -6.70 23.93
CA ASP A 187 3.37 -6.50 24.41
C ASP A 187 2.36 -7.44 23.71
N GLU A 188 1.31 -7.84 24.41
CA GLU A 188 0.16 -8.53 23.82
C GLU A 188 -0.94 -7.52 23.48
N ILE A 189 -1.26 -7.39 22.19
CA ILE A 189 -2.19 -6.37 21.70
C ILE A 189 -3.37 -7.04 20.99
N VAL A 190 -4.59 -6.64 21.39
CA VAL A 190 -5.82 -7.05 20.73
C VAL A 190 -6.17 -6.04 19.63
N PHE A 191 -6.03 -6.45 18.38
CA PHE A 191 -6.43 -5.65 17.22
C PHE A 191 -7.91 -5.89 16.94
N LYS A 192 -8.74 -4.87 17.21
CA LYS A 192 -10.15 -4.86 16.81
C LYS A 192 -10.27 -4.53 15.32
N THR A 193 -11.19 -5.22 14.66
CA THR A 193 -11.53 -5.11 13.24
C THR A 193 -13.04 -5.10 13.09
N VAL A 194 -13.54 -4.90 11.88
CA VAL A 194 -14.97 -4.99 11.57
C VAL A 194 -15.28 -6.41 11.10
N GLU A 195 -16.36 -6.99 11.61
CA GLU A 195 -16.88 -8.28 11.14
C GLU A 195 -17.06 -8.22 9.62
N SER A 196 -16.73 -9.28 8.89
CA SER A 196 -16.70 -9.38 7.42
C SER A 196 -15.54 -8.67 6.72
N TYR A 197 -14.68 -7.92 7.41
CA TYR A 197 -13.53 -7.28 6.76
C TYR A 197 -12.43 -8.30 6.50
N ARG A 198 -11.80 -8.19 5.34
CA ARG A 198 -10.57 -8.92 5.03
C ARG A 198 -9.43 -8.27 5.80
N THR A 199 -8.67 -9.07 6.55
CA THR A 199 -7.50 -8.59 7.29
C THR A 199 -6.25 -9.34 6.86
N ILE A 200 -5.18 -8.62 6.58
CA ILE A 200 -3.88 -9.14 6.17
C ILE A 200 -2.81 -8.52 7.07
N ILE A 201 -1.92 -9.37 7.58
CA ILE A 201 -0.75 -8.96 8.36
C ILE A 201 0.49 -9.34 7.57
N TYR A 202 1.38 -8.38 7.29
CA TYR A 202 2.66 -8.66 6.64
C TYR A 202 3.84 -8.28 7.53
N ILE A 203 4.65 -9.27 7.90
CA ILE A 203 5.77 -9.10 8.82
C ILE A 203 7.02 -8.79 8.00
N PHE A 204 7.68 -7.67 8.29
CA PHE A 204 8.88 -7.24 7.56
C PHE A 204 10.11 -7.12 8.45
N ASP A 205 9.94 -7.22 9.76
CA ASP A 205 11.02 -7.29 10.74
C ASP A 205 10.62 -8.13 11.96
N GLY A 206 11.56 -8.84 12.55
CA GLY A 206 11.32 -9.71 13.71
C GLY A 206 10.27 -10.80 13.47
N TYR A 207 9.46 -11.06 14.50
CA TYR A 207 8.45 -12.11 14.51
C TYR A 207 7.20 -11.69 15.28
N ILE A 208 6.08 -12.35 14.99
CA ILE A 208 4.87 -12.25 15.80
C ILE A 208 4.35 -13.65 16.12
N MET A 209 3.46 -13.70 17.08
CA MET A 209 2.80 -14.89 17.54
C MET A 209 1.30 -14.65 17.53
N ILE A 210 0.57 -15.59 16.96
CA ILE A 210 -0.90 -15.61 16.95
C ILE A 210 -1.33 -16.94 17.56
N LYS A 211 -1.98 -16.86 18.72
CA LYS A 211 -2.24 -18.03 19.58
C LYS A 211 -0.91 -18.74 19.89
N ASN A 212 -0.78 -20.00 19.51
CA ASN A 212 0.42 -20.82 19.78
C ASN A 212 1.37 -20.91 18.56
N ASN A 213 1.11 -20.17 17.48
CA ASN A 213 1.90 -20.25 16.26
C ASN A 213 2.80 -19.03 16.09
N ARG A 214 4.04 -19.29 15.67
CA ARG A 214 5.06 -18.29 15.38
C ARG A 214 5.11 -17.99 13.88
N TYR A 215 5.15 -16.70 13.54
CA TYR A 215 5.28 -16.21 12.17
C TYR A 215 6.44 -15.22 12.11
N GLU A 216 7.19 -15.28 11.03
CA GLU A 216 8.49 -14.61 10.90
C GLU A 216 8.45 -13.57 9.79
N LYS A 217 9.48 -12.72 9.75
CA LYS A 217 9.75 -11.82 8.63
C LYS A 217 9.59 -12.53 7.28
N GLY A 218 8.77 -11.93 6.41
CA GLY A 218 8.46 -12.42 5.06
C GLY A 218 7.12 -13.15 4.96
N ASP A 219 6.50 -13.52 6.07
CA ASP A 219 5.15 -14.08 6.09
C ASP A 219 4.10 -12.96 5.91
N ALA A 220 3.15 -13.21 5.00
CA ALA A 220 1.88 -12.52 4.93
C ALA A 220 0.76 -13.47 5.36
N ILE A 221 0.08 -13.11 6.45
CA ILE A 221 -0.99 -13.86 7.08
C ILE A 221 -2.31 -13.25 6.64
N ILE A 222 -3.10 -14.03 5.91
CA ILE A 222 -4.45 -13.68 5.49
C ILE A 222 -5.42 -14.28 6.51
N LEU A 223 -6.15 -13.42 7.19
CA LEU A 223 -7.16 -13.81 8.18
C LEU A 223 -8.54 -13.95 7.52
N SER A 224 -9.41 -14.71 8.18
CA SER A 224 -10.81 -14.89 7.81
C SER A 224 -11.60 -13.59 7.80
N GLU A 225 -12.58 -13.48 6.91
CA GLU A 225 -13.58 -12.41 6.95
C GLU A 225 -14.44 -12.50 8.22
N SER A 226 -14.74 -13.70 8.71
CA SER A 226 -15.45 -13.91 9.98
C SER A 226 -14.60 -13.54 11.18
N GLY A 227 -15.22 -12.92 12.17
CA GLY A 227 -14.56 -12.43 13.37
C GLY A 227 -14.17 -10.96 13.29
N ASP A 228 -14.03 -10.34 14.46
CA ASP A 228 -13.85 -8.90 14.68
C ASP A 228 -12.60 -8.59 15.51
N SER A 229 -11.78 -9.57 15.84
CA SER A 229 -10.52 -9.32 16.54
C SER A 229 -9.45 -10.35 16.29
N ILE A 230 -8.19 -9.94 16.46
CA ILE A 230 -7.04 -10.84 16.52
C ILE A 230 -6.07 -10.37 17.61
N THR A 231 -5.58 -11.31 18.42
CA THR A 231 -4.59 -11.03 19.46
C THR A 231 -3.22 -11.40 18.93
N ILE A 232 -2.27 -10.47 19.06
CA ILE A 232 -0.91 -10.61 18.55
C ILE A 232 0.06 -10.23 19.67
N TYR A 233 1.09 -11.05 19.86
CA TYR A 233 2.23 -10.75 20.73
C TYR A 233 3.54 -11.03 19.99
N GLY A 234 4.67 -10.53 20.49
CA GLY A 234 5.99 -10.82 19.91
C GLY A 234 6.88 -9.59 19.80
N HIS A 235 7.93 -9.70 19.01
CA HIS A 235 8.96 -8.67 18.87
C HIS A 235 9.30 -8.48 17.39
N GLY A 236 8.77 -7.43 16.78
CA GLY A 236 8.91 -7.21 15.34
C GLY A 236 8.08 -6.07 14.80
N GLN A 237 8.15 -5.87 13.50
CA GLN A 237 7.41 -4.84 12.78
C GLN A 237 6.59 -5.46 11.65
N PHE A 238 5.34 -5.01 11.53
CA PHE A 238 4.42 -5.50 10.52
C PHE A 238 3.47 -4.43 10.02
N MET A 239 3.03 -4.60 8.77
CA MET A 239 1.90 -3.86 8.21
C MET A 239 0.61 -4.61 8.53
N PHE A 240 -0.36 -3.90 9.10
CA PHE A 240 -1.70 -4.39 9.34
C PHE A 240 -2.66 -3.70 8.38
N MET A 241 -3.33 -4.48 7.53
CA MET A 241 -4.31 -4.01 6.56
C MET A 241 -5.65 -4.66 6.87
N SER A 242 -6.72 -3.89 6.97
CA SER A 242 -8.07 -4.44 7.11
C SER A 242 -9.04 -3.61 6.29
N GLY A 243 -9.89 -4.23 5.48
CA GLY A 243 -10.80 -3.47 4.61
C GLY A 243 -12.05 -4.26 4.26
N LYS A 244 -13.11 -3.53 3.92
CA LYS A 244 -14.34 -4.14 3.42
C LYS A 244 -14.08 -4.75 2.03
N PRO A 245 -14.27 -6.06 1.84
CA PRO A 245 -14.21 -6.66 0.51
C PRO A 245 -15.29 -6.04 -0.38
N LEU A 246 -14.95 -5.73 -1.63
CA LEU A 246 -15.88 -5.20 -2.62
C LEU A 246 -16.85 -6.26 -3.11
N LYS A 247 -16.39 -7.52 -3.24
CA LYS A 247 -17.16 -8.63 -3.82
C LYS A 247 -17.68 -8.30 -5.23
N GLU A 248 -16.91 -7.51 -5.97
CA GLU A 248 -17.15 -7.16 -7.35
C GLU A 248 -16.17 -7.88 -8.27
N PRO A 249 -16.53 -8.15 -9.55
CA PRO A 249 -15.59 -8.68 -10.52
C PRO A 249 -14.35 -7.79 -10.66
N VAL A 250 -13.19 -8.42 -10.87
CA VAL A 250 -11.91 -7.75 -11.11
C VAL A 250 -11.40 -8.13 -12.49
N ALA A 251 -11.28 -7.15 -13.38
CA ALA A 251 -10.57 -7.27 -14.64
C ALA A 251 -9.26 -6.48 -14.54
N TRP A 252 -8.12 -7.15 -14.73
CA TRP A 252 -6.80 -6.57 -14.48
C TRP A 252 -5.93 -6.67 -15.73
N TYR A 253 -5.41 -5.54 -16.20
CA TYR A 253 -4.38 -5.48 -17.25
C TYR A 253 -3.27 -4.48 -16.90
N GLY A 254 -2.09 -5.00 -16.55
CA GLY A 254 -0.94 -4.18 -16.16
C GLY A 254 -1.29 -3.24 -15.00
N PRO A 255 -1.21 -1.91 -15.17
CA PRO A 255 -1.50 -0.96 -14.11
C PRO A 255 -2.96 -0.45 -14.08
N ILE A 256 -3.84 -1.07 -14.88
CA ILE A 256 -5.26 -0.73 -15.01
C ILE A 256 -6.10 -1.86 -14.40
N VAL A 257 -6.97 -1.52 -13.45
CA VAL A 257 -7.86 -2.49 -12.81
C VAL A 257 -9.31 -2.00 -12.85
N MET A 258 -10.12 -2.65 -13.68
CA MET A 258 -11.55 -2.36 -13.88
C MET A 258 -12.43 -3.51 -13.39
N ASN A 259 -13.74 -3.48 -13.62
CA ASN A 259 -14.62 -4.60 -13.29
C ASN A 259 -14.83 -5.55 -14.48
N THR A 260 -14.69 -5.07 -15.71
CA THR A 260 -14.92 -5.86 -16.93
C THR A 260 -13.79 -5.72 -17.96
N MET A 261 -13.67 -6.71 -18.85
CA MET A 261 -12.72 -6.64 -19.97
C MET A 261 -13.07 -5.53 -20.98
N ASP A 262 -14.35 -5.17 -21.11
CA ASP A 262 -14.77 -4.06 -21.98
C ASP A 262 -14.26 -2.71 -21.44
N GLU A 263 -14.30 -2.50 -20.12
CA GLU A 263 -13.71 -1.32 -19.49
C GLU A 263 -12.18 -1.29 -19.64
N ILE A 264 -11.51 -2.45 -19.55
CA ILE A 264 -10.08 -2.56 -19.86
C ILE A 264 -9.79 -2.17 -21.31
N ASN A 265 -10.57 -2.71 -22.26
CA ASN A 265 -10.43 -2.37 -23.68
C ASN A 265 -10.65 -0.86 -23.92
N GLN A 266 -11.63 -0.25 -23.26
CA GLN A 266 -11.87 1.18 -23.32
C GLN A 266 -10.68 1.98 -22.75
N ALA A 267 -10.08 1.54 -21.65
CA ALA A 267 -8.90 2.19 -21.09
C ALA A 267 -7.68 2.11 -22.02
N ILE A 268 -7.51 0.99 -22.72
CA ILE A 268 -6.46 0.84 -23.75
C ILE A 268 -6.73 1.77 -24.95
N ILE A 269 -7.99 1.91 -25.38
CA ILE A 269 -8.37 2.86 -26.43
C ILE A 269 -8.05 4.29 -26.00
N ASP A 270 -8.35 4.65 -24.75
CA ASP A 270 -8.05 5.97 -24.20
C ASP A 270 -6.54 6.27 -24.17
N LEU A 271 -5.70 5.28 -23.81
CA LEU A 271 -4.24 5.41 -23.89
C LEU A 271 -3.77 5.71 -25.31
N ARG A 272 -4.25 4.92 -26.30
CA ARG A 272 -3.87 5.09 -27.71
C ARG A 272 -4.32 6.43 -28.31
N ARG A 273 -5.38 7.02 -27.77
CA ARG A 273 -5.95 8.29 -28.23
C ARG A 273 -5.44 9.51 -27.44
N ASN A 274 -4.56 9.31 -26.46
CA ASN A 274 -4.13 10.36 -25.51
C ASN A 274 -5.30 11.01 -24.76
N THR A 275 -6.36 10.24 -24.46
CA THR A 275 -7.55 10.68 -23.71
C THR A 275 -7.73 9.87 -22.42
N PHE A 276 -6.63 9.35 -21.88
CA PHE A 276 -6.61 8.53 -20.67
C PHE A 276 -6.86 9.36 -19.42
N VAL A 277 -6.20 10.52 -19.31
CA VAL A 277 -6.51 11.54 -18.31
C VAL A 277 -7.72 12.33 -18.80
N LYS A 278 -8.77 12.45 -17.98
CA LYS A 278 -10.07 12.99 -18.40
C LYS A 278 -10.24 14.49 -18.17
N GLU A 279 -9.73 15.01 -17.06
CA GLU A 279 -10.08 16.36 -16.60
C GLU A 279 -9.01 17.42 -16.85
N LYS A 280 -7.77 17.03 -17.17
CA LYS A 280 -6.68 17.96 -17.53
C LYS A 280 -5.86 17.46 -18.70
N ASN A 281 -5.30 18.39 -19.47
CA ASN A 281 -4.23 18.08 -20.41
C ASN A 281 -3.01 17.63 -19.58
N PRO A 282 -2.55 16.38 -19.73
CA PRO A 282 -1.45 15.88 -18.93
C PRO A 282 -0.16 16.66 -19.26
N ILE A 283 0.53 17.13 -18.22
CA ILE A 283 1.82 17.81 -18.35
C ILE A 283 2.91 16.75 -18.13
N PHE A 284 3.61 16.39 -19.21
CA PHE A 284 4.78 15.53 -19.15
C PHE A 284 6.01 16.40 -19.42
N GLU A 285 6.83 16.65 -18.42
CA GLU A 285 8.14 17.30 -18.62
C GLU A 285 9.14 16.22 -19.08
N SER A 286 9.90 16.53 -20.14
CA SER A 286 10.90 15.66 -20.77
C SER A 286 12.24 15.68 -20.06
#